data_AF-A0A8H6XAU3-F1
#
_entry.id   AF-A0A8H6XAU3-F1
#
_cell.length_a   1.000
_cell.length_b   1.000
_cell.length_c   1.000
_cell.angle_alpha   90.00
_cell.angle_beta   90.00
_cell.angle_gamma   90.00
#
_symmetry.space_group_name_H-M   'P 1'
#
loop_
_entity.id
_entity.type
_entity.pdbx_description
1 polymer ?
#
loop_
_entity_poly.entity_id
_entity_poly.type
_entity_poly.pdbx_seq_one_letter_code
_entity_poly.pdbx_strand_id
1 'polypeptide(L)'
;MVCASAPQAADPTAPAPALDSAASSMVGDLSTPAQTRCTATNPLQSAKAYQKLVQKSGVADDYLYDPLCGLQVLIEADWTGEGYCDACVKRRREMWANKREKLWENLDIWLDCKHC
;
A
#
# COMPACT_ATOMS: atom_id res chain seq x y z
N MET A 1 -6.63 -13.71 -15.14
CA MET A 1 -6.33 -14.51 -13.94
C MET A 1 -7.20 -13.95 -12.83
N VAL A 2 -8.22 -14.70 -12.40
CA VAL A 2 -9.20 -14.23 -11.42
C VAL A 2 -8.71 -14.72 -10.06
N CYS A 3 -8.31 -13.81 -9.17
CA CYS A 3 -7.97 -14.14 -7.80
C CYS A 3 -9.28 -14.43 -7.03
N ALA A 4 -9.39 -15.56 -6.36
CA ALA A 4 -10.58 -15.95 -5.61
C ALA A 4 -10.62 -15.29 -4.22
N SER A 5 -11.83 -15.10 -3.66
CA SER A 5 -12.06 -14.50 -2.34
C SER A 5 -12.21 -15.55 -1.23
N ALA A 6 -11.64 -15.31 -0.04
CA ALA A 6 -11.68 -16.20 1.12
C ALA A 6 -12.43 -15.56 2.33
N PRO A 7 -12.96 -16.36 3.28
CA PRO A 7 -13.79 -15.88 4.39
C PRO A 7 -12.99 -15.61 5.69
N GLN A 8 -13.48 -14.64 6.48
CA GLN A 8 -12.84 -14.05 7.66
C GLN A 8 -13.03 -14.84 8.97
N ALA A 9 -11.98 -14.90 9.81
CA ALA A 9 -12.02 -15.37 11.20
C ALA A 9 -11.21 -14.42 12.12
N ALA A 10 -11.65 -14.29 13.38
CA ALA A 10 -11.35 -13.16 14.28
C ALA A 10 -10.30 -13.42 15.39
N ASP A 11 -9.76 -12.28 15.88
CA ASP A 11 -9.31 -11.94 17.27
C ASP A 11 -7.85 -12.21 17.76
N PRO A 12 -7.32 -11.42 18.75
CA PRO A 12 -6.09 -10.63 18.58
C PRO A 12 -5.05 -10.83 19.73
N THR A 13 -3.90 -10.10 19.73
CA THR A 13 -3.30 -9.41 20.94
C THR A 13 -1.83 -8.91 20.78
N ALA A 14 -1.65 -7.60 21.08
CA ALA A 14 -0.48 -6.88 21.67
C ALA A 14 0.81 -6.53 20.84
N PRO A 15 1.73 -5.65 21.32
CA PRO A 15 1.73 -4.20 21.02
C PRO A 15 3.09 -3.63 20.52
N ALA A 16 3.08 -2.35 20.11
CA ALA A 16 4.20 -1.56 19.57
C ALA A 16 5.04 -0.82 20.65
N PRO A 17 6.24 -0.30 20.29
CA PRO A 17 6.83 0.86 20.97
C PRO A 17 7.04 2.09 20.05
N ALA A 18 7.22 3.22 20.72
CA ALA A 18 7.03 4.60 20.26
C ALA A 18 8.34 5.38 19.95
N LEU A 19 8.17 6.69 19.71
CA LEU A 19 9.14 7.82 19.81
C LEU A 19 9.83 8.23 18.49
N ASP A 20 10.06 9.50 18.12
CA ASP A 20 9.92 10.80 18.81
C ASP A 20 9.85 12.00 17.82
N SER A 21 9.40 13.15 18.35
CA SER A 21 9.18 14.46 17.71
C SER A 21 10.43 15.23 17.29
N ALA A 22 10.34 15.99 16.19
CA ALA A 22 10.94 17.33 16.07
C ALA A 22 10.25 18.15 14.96
N ALA A 23 9.57 19.22 15.35
CA ALA A 23 9.06 20.26 14.46
C ALA A 23 10.09 21.39 14.34
N SER A 24 10.19 22.00 13.15
CA SER A 24 10.72 23.36 13.03
C SER A 24 10.12 24.09 11.83
N SER A 25 10.02 25.40 11.98
CA SER A 25 9.01 26.31 11.43
C SER A 25 9.27 26.89 10.03
N MET A 26 8.23 27.57 9.55
CA MET A 26 8.12 28.76 8.67
C MET A 26 8.27 28.61 7.15
N VAL A 27 7.17 28.88 6.41
CA VAL A 27 7.12 29.83 5.27
C VAL A 27 5.68 30.26 4.92
N GLY A 28 5.48 31.57 4.78
CA GLY A 28 4.77 32.26 3.70
C GLY A 28 3.30 31.96 3.41
N ASP A 29 2.42 32.89 3.83
CA ASP A 29 1.06 33.03 3.31
C ASP A 29 1.10 33.64 1.90
N LEU A 30 0.78 32.82 0.90
CA LEU A 30 0.31 33.24 -0.41
C LEU A 30 -0.89 32.37 -0.73
N SER A 31 -2.06 33.01 -0.66
CA SER A 31 -3.39 32.49 -0.96
C SER A 31 -3.36 31.53 -2.15
N THR A 32 -3.42 30.23 -1.83
CA THR A 32 -3.46 29.12 -2.77
C THR A 32 -4.90 28.63 -2.79
N PRO A 33 -5.55 28.46 -3.97
CA PRO A 33 -6.92 27.94 -4.04
C PRO A 33 -6.95 26.62 -3.28
N ALA A 34 -7.95 26.43 -2.41
CA ALA A 34 -8.05 25.33 -1.44
C ALA A 34 -7.50 24.01 -1.99
N GLN A 35 -6.20 23.80 -1.83
CA GLN A 35 -5.53 22.59 -2.25
C GLN A 35 -6.02 21.54 -1.27
N THR A 36 -6.85 20.62 -1.75
CA THR A 36 -7.15 19.40 -1.02
C THR A 36 -5.81 18.76 -0.70
N ARG A 37 -5.37 18.85 0.56
CA ARG A 37 -4.04 18.36 0.97
C ARG A 37 -4.02 16.85 0.77
N CYS A 38 -3.23 16.40 -0.20
CA CYS A 38 -3.04 14.99 -0.49
C CYS A 38 -2.42 14.27 0.73
N THR A 39 -2.96 13.10 1.09
CA THR A 39 -2.45 12.26 2.18
C THR A 39 -0.95 11.95 2.05
N ALA A 40 -0.41 11.91 0.83
CA ALA A 40 1.02 11.68 0.58
C ALA A 40 1.95 12.77 1.16
N THR A 41 1.47 14.00 1.35
CA THR A 41 2.30 15.11 1.87
C THR A 41 2.38 15.13 3.40
N ASN A 42 1.58 14.31 4.08
CA ASN A 42 1.58 14.20 5.53
C ASN A 42 1.99 12.76 5.94
N PRO A 43 3.20 12.57 6.51
CA PRO A 43 3.68 11.24 6.89
C PRO A 43 2.76 10.49 7.86
N LEU A 44 2.15 11.18 8.83
CA LEU A 44 1.24 10.55 9.79
C LEU A 44 -0.04 10.06 9.11
N GLN A 45 -0.62 10.83 8.19
CA GLN A 45 -1.80 10.42 7.45
C GLN A 45 -1.47 9.29 6.46
N SER A 46 -0.33 9.37 5.78
CA SER A 46 0.17 8.32 4.90
C SER A 46 0.39 7.00 5.65
N ALA A 47 0.96 7.05 6.85
CA ALA A 47 1.14 5.88 7.71
C ALA A 47 -0.21 5.28 8.15
N LYS A 48 -1.20 6.11 8.51
CA LYS A 48 -2.55 5.64 8.86
C LYS A 48 -3.25 4.96 7.68
N ALA A 49 -3.20 5.57 6.49
CA ALA A 49 -3.76 4.98 5.28
C ALA A 49 -3.09 3.65 4.94
N TYR A 50 -1.76 3.57 5.05
CA TYR A 50 -1.02 2.33 4.87
C TYR A 50 -1.43 1.25 5.89
N GLN A 51 -1.51 1.61 7.17
CA GLN A 51 -1.94 0.69 8.21
C GLN A 51 -3.35 0.17 7.92
N LYS A 52 -4.27 1.02 7.45
CA LYS A 52 -5.64 0.61 7.12
C LYS A 52 -5.69 -0.30 5.89
N LEU A 53 -5.10 0.10 4.77
CA LEU A 53 -5.23 -0.59 3.50
C LEU A 53 -4.31 -1.81 3.32
N VAL A 54 -3.20 -1.87 4.06
CA VAL A 54 -2.19 -2.93 3.88
C VAL A 54 -2.12 -3.85 5.09
N GLN A 55 -2.11 -3.29 6.31
CA GLN A 55 -1.91 -4.10 7.51
C GLN A 55 -3.23 -4.61 8.10
N LYS A 56 -4.27 -3.76 8.11
CA LYS A 56 -5.56 -4.06 8.77
C LYS A 56 -6.65 -4.53 7.80
N SER A 57 -6.35 -4.56 6.51
CA SER A 57 -7.29 -4.99 5.47
C SER A 57 -7.42 -6.51 5.34
N GLY A 58 -6.62 -7.29 6.07
CA GLY A 58 -6.54 -8.75 5.92
C GLY A 58 -5.65 -9.20 4.76
N VAL A 59 -5.17 -8.29 3.91
CA VAL A 59 -4.37 -8.63 2.72
C VAL A 59 -3.12 -9.46 3.05
N ALA A 60 -2.46 -9.17 4.18
CA ALA A 60 -1.28 -9.92 4.59
C ALA A 60 -1.62 -11.38 4.96
N ASP A 61 -2.80 -11.60 5.55
CA ASP A 61 -3.23 -12.92 6.02
C ASP A 61 -3.85 -13.72 4.87
N ASP A 62 -4.73 -13.10 4.09
CA ASP A 62 -5.45 -13.72 2.97
C ASP A 62 -4.50 -14.15 1.83
N TYR A 63 -3.40 -13.42 1.64
CA TYR A 63 -2.47 -13.62 0.53
C TYR A 63 -1.06 -13.99 0.98
N LEU A 64 -0.90 -14.49 2.20
CA LEU A 64 0.40 -14.89 2.76
C LEU A 64 1.17 -15.86 1.84
N TYR A 65 0.43 -16.79 1.22
CA TYR A 65 0.97 -17.80 0.30
C TYR A 65 0.71 -17.51 -1.18
N ASP A 66 0.04 -16.40 -1.49
CA ASP A 66 -0.20 -15.93 -2.87
C ASP A 66 0.18 -14.44 -3.01
N PRO A 67 1.49 -14.14 -2.96
CA PRO A 67 1.97 -12.75 -3.01
C PRO A 67 1.64 -12.06 -4.34
N LEU A 68 1.44 -12.79 -5.44
CA LEU A 68 1.07 -12.20 -6.73
C LEU A 68 -0.35 -11.65 -6.70
N CYS A 69 -1.31 -12.40 -6.15
CA CYS A 69 -2.66 -11.90 -5.95
C CYS A 69 -2.71 -10.83 -4.83
N GLY A 70 -1.95 -10.99 -3.75
CA GLY A 70 -1.87 -9.97 -2.69
C GLY A 70 -1.40 -8.62 -3.22
N LEU A 71 -0.37 -8.60 -4.08
CA LEU A 71 0.09 -7.38 -4.74
C LEU A 71 -0.96 -6.80 -5.69
N GLN A 72 -1.76 -7.63 -6.36
CA GLN A 72 -2.87 -7.14 -7.19
C GLN A 72 -3.94 -6.44 -6.36
N VAL A 73 -4.30 -6.99 -5.19
CA VAL A 73 -5.24 -6.34 -4.28
C VAL A 73 -4.73 -4.97 -3.81
N LEU A 74 -3.42 -4.84 -3.55
CA LEU A 74 -2.82 -3.55 -3.19
C LEU A 74 -2.83 -2.52 -4.33
N ILE A 75 -2.78 -2.96 -5.59
CA ILE A 75 -2.93 -2.09 -6.77
C ILE A 75 -4.37 -1.57 -6.84
N GLU A 76 -5.34 -2.43 -6.58
CA GLU A 76 -6.77 -2.14 -6.70
C GLU A 76 -7.35 -1.43 -5.47
N ALA A 77 -6.65 -1.44 -4.33
CA ALA A 77 -7.08 -0.80 -3.09
C ALA A 77 -7.49 0.68 -3.28
N ASP A 78 -8.46 1.13 -2.48
CA ASP A 78 -9.05 2.46 -2.57
C ASP A 78 -8.15 3.55 -1.94
N TRP A 79 -7.03 3.82 -2.59
CA TRP A 79 -6.12 4.89 -2.20
C TRP A 79 -6.77 6.28 -2.33
N THR A 80 -7.71 6.46 -3.27
CA THR A 80 -8.43 7.73 -3.44
C THR A 80 -9.32 8.01 -2.23
N GLY A 81 -10.03 7.00 -1.72
CA GLY A 81 -10.83 7.10 -0.49
C GLY A 81 -10.02 7.43 0.76
N GLU A 82 -8.72 7.11 0.77
CA GLU A 82 -7.78 7.52 1.82
C GLU A 82 -7.19 8.94 1.64
N GLY A 83 -7.70 9.72 0.69
CA GLY A 83 -7.31 11.12 0.48
C GLY A 83 -6.05 11.32 -0.36
N TYR A 84 -5.61 10.30 -1.10
CA TYR A 84 -4.55 10.48 -2.10
C TYR A 84 -5.11 11.13 -3.37
N CYS A 85 -4.36 12.08 -3.95
CA CYS A 85 -4.66 12.63 -5.26
C CYS A 85 -4.30 11.63 -6.37
N ASP A 86 -4.89 11.81 -7.56
CA ASP A 86 -4.75 10.89 -8.71
C ASP A 86 -3.29 10.62 -9.08
N ALA A 87 -2.42 11.63 -9.03
CA ALA A 87 -1.00 11.47 -9.33
C ALA A 87 -0.29 10.54 -8.32
N CYS A 88 -0.64 10.64 -7.04
CA CYS A 88 -0.10 9.78 -6.00
C CYS A 88 -0.69 8.37 -6.05
N VAL A 89 -1.99 8.24 -6.35
CA VAL A 89 -2.64 6.94 -6.58
C VAL A 89 -1.97 6.21 -7.74
N LYS A 90 -1.79 6.89 -8.88
CA LYS A 90 -1.09 6.34 -10.06
C LYS A 90 0.31 5.84 -9.70
N ARG A 91 1.13 6.67 -9.07
CA ARG A 91 2.50 6.29 -8.66
C ARG A 91 2.51 5.07 -7.75
N ARG A 92 1.54 4.97 -6.84
CA ARG A 92 1.46 3.84 -5.90
C ARG A 92 1.03 2.55 -6.59
N ARG A 93 0.08 2.63 -7.53
CA ARG A 93 -0.30 1.51 -8.40
C ARG A 93 0.88 1.02 -9.23
N GLU A 94 1.62 1.92 -9.85
CA GLU A 94 2.84 1.60 -10.59
C GLU A 94 3.90 0.93 -9.69
N MET A 95 4.12 1.46 -8.48
CA MET A 95 5.06 0.86 -7.54
C MET A 95 4.71 -0.59 -7.18
N TRP A 96 3.44 -0.88 -6.91
CA TRP A 96 3.00 -2.25 -6.62
C TRP A 96 3.01 -3.16 -7.86
N ALA A 97 2.64 -2.63 -9.02
CA ALA A 97 2.72 -3.35 -10.30
C ALA A 97 4.16 -3.77 -10.61
N ASN A 98 5.12 -2.86 -10.48
CA ASN A 98 6.54 -3.14 -10.70
C ASN A 98 7.07 -4.21 -9.72
N LYS A 99 6.58 -4.23 -8.47
CA LYS A 99 6.94 -5.31 -7.52
C LYS A 99 6.37 -6.66 -7.93
N ARG A 100 5.13 -6.66 -8.44
CA ARG A 100 4.46 -7.87 -8.92
C ARG A 100 5.15 -8.45 -10.15
N GLU A 101 5.52 -7.60 -11.10
CA GLU A 101 6.27 -7.97 -12.30
C GLU A 101 7.64 -8.55 -11.95
N LYS A 102 8.42 -7.87 -11.10
CA LYS A 102 9.72 -8.39 -10.63
C LYS A 102 9.59 -9.73 -9.93
N LEU A 103 8.54 -9.92 -9.13
CA LEU A 103 8.29 -11.21 -8.48
C LEU A 103 8.01 -12.29 -9.53
N TRP A 104 7.24 -11.98 -10.57
CA TRP A 104 6.97 -12.89 -11.67
C TRP A 104 8.24 -13.26 -12.45
N GLU A 105 9.06 -12.28 -12.83
CA GLU A 105 10.34 -12.50 -13.51
C GLU A 105 11.27 -13.40 -12.68
N ASN A 106 11.30 -13.20 -11.37
CA ASN A 106 12.09 -14.04 -10.47
C ASN A 106 11.57 -15.48 -10.42
N LEU A 107 10.24 -15.69 -10.46
CA LEU A 107 9.67 -17.03 -10.51
C LEU A 107 10.06 -17.77 -11.79
N ASP A 108 10.07 -17.09 -12.94
CA ASP A 108 10.52 -17.69 -14.21
C ASP A 108 11.98 -18.17 -14.13
N ILE A 109 12.83 -17.43 -13.42
CA ILE A 109 14.23 -17.80 -13.18
C ILE A 109 14.33 -18.97 -12.19
N TRP A 110 13.61 -18.90 -11.06
CA TRP A 110 13.72 -19.89 -9.98
C TRP A 110 13.14 -21.25 -10.35
N LEU A 111 12.08 -21.25 -11.15
CA LEU A 111 11.43 -22.47 -11.59
C LEU A 111 12.09 -23.08 -12.84
N ASP A 112 13.11 -22.41 -13.38
CA ASP A 112 13.88 -22.80 -14.58
C ASP A 112 12.99 -23.47 -15.64
N CYS A 113 11.82 -22.85 -15.90
CA CYS A 113 10.81 -23.27 -16.88
C CYS A 113 11.32 -23.14 -18.33
N LYS A 114 12.63 -23.25 -18.53
CA LYS A 114 13.33 -23.40 -19.82
C LYS A 114 13.42 -24.87 -20.25
N HIS A 115 13.11 -25.84 -19.39
CA HIS A 115 13.25 -27.29 -19.66
C HIS A 115 11.97 -28.11 -19.40
N CYS A 116 10.79 -27.50 -19.52
CA CYS A 116 9.52 -28.23 -19.60
C CYS A 116 9.34 -28.89 -20.97
#